data_AF-A0A2N3E7K7-F1
#
_entry.id   AF-A0A2N3E7K7-F1
#
_cell.length_a   1.000
_cell.length_b   1.000
_cell.length_c   1.000
_cell.angle_alpha   90.00
_cell.angle_beta   90.00
_cell.angle_gamma   90.00
#
_symmetry.space_group_name_H-M   'P 1'
#
loop_
_entity.id
_entity.type
_entity.pdbx_description
1 polymer ?
#
loop_
_entity_poly.entity_id
_entity_poly.type
_entity_poly.pdbx_seq_one_letter_code
_entity_poly.pdbx_strand_id
1 'polypeptide(L)'
;KTISLDGRPHDIACGQIDIGNAASDMTQAMTKGVPQADGTLKVEPVMDVRHVADAVVHMASLPLDVNVQTITIMATKMPFVGRG
;
A
#
# COMPACT_ATOMS: atom_id res chain seq x y z
N LYS A 1 1.28 16.93 -1.87
CA LYS A 1 1.65 16.61 -3.28
C LYS A 1 2.64 17.64 -3.81
N THR A 2 3.75 17.86 -3.11
CA THR A 2 4.68 18.95 -3.42
C THR A 2 5.83 18.43 -4.31
N ILE A 3 6.37 17.26 -3.96
CA ILE A 3 7.51 16.64 -4.67
C ILE A 3 7.21 16.35 -6.16
N SER A 4 6.06 15.72 -6.50
CA SER A 4 5.75 15.41 -7.91
C SER A 4 5.51 16.64 -8.80
N LEU A 5 5.27 17.82 -8.22
CA LEU A 5 5.11 19.07 -8.96
C LEU A 5 6.47 19.76 -9.12
N ASP A 6 7.17 19.93 -8.00
CA ASP A 6 8.44 20.64 -7.93
C ASP A 6 9.57 19.88 -8.63
N GLY A 7 9.48 18.55 -8.71
CA GLY A 7 10.47 17.68 -9.36
C GLY A 7 10.44 17.66 -10.88
N ARG A 8 9.36 18.14 -11.53
CA ARG A 8 9.17 18.03 -12.99
C ARG A 8 10.26 18.71 -13.82
N PRO A 9 10.74 19.92 -13.47
CA PRO A 9 11.82 20.57 -14.22
C PRO A 9 13.18 19.89 -14.07
N HIS A 10 13.28 18.88 -13.20
CA HIS A 10 14.53 18.22 -12.80
C HIS A 10 14.52 16.72 -13.08
N ASP A 11 13.56 16.22 -13.86
CA ASP A 11 13.37 14.79 -14.14
C ASP A 11 13.22 13.93 -12.87
N ILE A 12 12.62 14.50 -11.81
CA ILE A 12 12.35 13.78 -10.56
C ILE A 12 10.91 13.27 -10.56
N ALA A 13 10.76 11.95 -10.73
CA ALA A 13 9.50 11.25 -10.53
C ALA A 13 9.24 11.00 -9.03
N CYS A 14 7.98 11.14 -8.60
CA CYS A 14 7.57 10.88 -7.22
C CYS A 14 6.22 10.17 -7.21
N GLY A 15 6.14 9.05 -6.50
CA GLY A 15 4.94 8.22 -6.35
C GLY A 15 4.65 7.87 -4.89
N GLN A 16 3.43 7.43 -4.63
CA GLN A 16 2.99 6.94 -3.32
C GLN A 16 2.44 5.52 -3.47
N ILE A 17 2.81 4.65 -2.53
CA ILE A 17 2.26 3.29 -2.42
C ILE A 17 1.54 3.15 -1.07
N ASP A 18 0.26 2.81 -1.13
CA ASP A 18 -0.57 2.53 0.02
C ASP A 18 -0.74 1.01 0.16
N ILE A 19 -0.34 0.46 1.31
CA ILE A 19 -0.26 -1.00 1.54
C ILE A 19 -1.31 -1.42 2.58
N GLY A 20 -2.23 -2.31 2.18
CA GLY A 20 -3.22 -2.91 3.07
C GLY A 20 -2.85 -4.34 3.47
N ASN A 21 -2.56 -4.54 4.76
CA ASN A 21 -2.35 -5.87 5.37
C ASN A 21 -1.33 -6.77 4.66
N ALA A 22 -0.12 -6.28 4.44
CA ALA A 22 1.01 -7.12 4.02
C ALA A 22 1.66 -7.83 5.22
N ALA A 23 1.84 -9.15 5.14
CA ALA A 23 2.37 -9.99 6.20
C ALA A 23 3.80 -9.59 6.60
N SER A 24 3.92 -8.95 7.75
CA SER A 24 5.17 -8.50 8.37
C SER A 24 5.05 -8.53 9.90
N ASP A 25 6.14 -8.25 10.62
CA ASP A 25 6.10 -8.13 12.08
C ASP A 25 5.08 -7.08 12.55
N MET A 26 4.91 -6.00 11.78
CA MET A 26 3.93 -4.94 12.07
C MET A 26 2.48 -5.43 11.95
N THR A 27 2.19 -6.40 11.08
CA THR A 27 0.82 -6.92 10.87
C THR A 27 0.53 -8.18 11.67
N GLN A 28 1.43 -8.62 12.55
CA GLN A 28 1.15 -9.77 13.42
C GLN A 28 -0.12 -9.57 14.24
N ALA A 29 -0.39 -8.35 14.70
CA ALA A 29 -1.64 -8.02 15.40
C ALA A 29 -2.90 -8.26 14.55
N MET A 30 -2.84 -8.00 13.23
CA MET A 30 -3.95 -8.25 12.29
C MET A 30 -4.35 -9.73 12.27
N THR A 31 -3.36 -10.63 12.41
CA THR A 31 -3.59 -12.08 12.48
C THR A 31 -4.15 -12.57 13.83
N LYS A 32 -4.00 -11.76 14.88
CA LYS A 32 -4.48 -12.04 16.25
C LYS A 32 -5.83 -11.39 16.56
N GLY A 33 -6.30 -10.51 15.68
CA GLY A 33 -7.55 -9.79 15.82
C GLY A 33 -7.34 -8.31 16.08
N VAL A 34 -8.03 -7.46 15.33
CA VAL A 34 -8.00 -5.99 15.48
C VAL A 34 -9.41 -5.42 15.59
N PRO A 35 -9.59 -4.28 16.30
CA PRO A 35 -10.88 -3.62 16.41
C PRO A 35 -11.45 -3.24 15.04
N GLN A 36 -12.73 -3.56 14.86
CA GLN A 36 -13.51 -3.21 13.68
C GLN A 36 -14.43 -2.01 13.99
N ALA A 37 -15.02 -1.44 12.95
CA ALA A 37 -15.96 -0.31 13.09
C ALA A 37 -17.19 -0.66 13.95
N ASP A 38 -17.62 -1.93 13.95
CA ASP A 38 -18.70 -2.47 14.78
C ASP A 38 -18.29 -2.73 16.25
N GLY A 39 -17.06 -2.37 16.63
CA GLY A 39 -16.51 -2.55 17.97
C GLY A 39 -16.03 -3.97 18.28
N THR A 40 -16.17 -4.92 17.35
CA THR A 40 -15.71 -6.31 17.55
C THR A 40 -14.22 -6.47 17.22
N LEU A 41 -13.58 -7.51 17.77
CA LEU A 41 -12.24 -7.93 17.37
C LEU A 41 -12.34 -9.00 16.29
N LYS A 42 -11.76 -8.75 15.10
CA LYS A 42 -11.73 -9.73 14.01
C LYS A 42 -10.33 -9.88 13.45
N VAL A 43 -9.98 -11.12 13.12
CA VAL A 43 -8.75 -11.42 12.36
C VAL A 43 -8.92 -10.87 10.95
N GLU A 44 -7.96 -10.06 10.52
CA GLU A 44 -7.96 -9.54 9.16
C GLU A 44 -7.06 -10.38 8.24
N PRO A 45 -7.52 -10.68 7.00
CA PRO A 45 -6.68 -11.33 6.01
C PRO A 45 -5.42 -10.52 5.73
N VAL A 46 -4.32 -11.24 5.54
CA VAL A 46 -3.03 -10.68 5.11
C VAL A 46 -2.66 -11.20 3.73
N MET A 47 -1.87 -10.42 2.99
CA MET A 47 -1.22 -10.85 1.75
C MET A 47 0.27 -11.06 1.98
N ASP A 48 0.92 -11.84 1.11
CA ASP A 48 2.38 -11.98 1.12
C ASP A 48 3.06 -10.62 0.83
N VAL A 49 4.04 -10.24 1.66
CA VAL A 49 4.80 -8.99 1.49
C VAL A 49 5.58 -8.93 0.18
N ARG A 50 5.88 -10.08 -0.45
CA ARG A 50 6.52 -10.13 -1.77
C ARG A 50 5.74 -9.36 -2.83
N HIS A 51 4.42 -9.34 -2.76
CA HIS A 51 3.60 -8.56 -3.69
C HIS A 51 3.82 -7.04 -3.56
N VAL A 52 4.12 -6.55 -2.35
CA VAL A 52 4.52 -5.16 -2.14
C VAL A 52 5.89 -4.88 -2.76
N ALA A 53 6.84 -5.79 -2.56
CA ALA A 53 8.18 -5.67 -3.14
C ALA A 53 8.11 -5.64 -4.67
N ASP A 54 7.32 -6.54 -5.29
CA ASP A 54 7.10 -6.57 -6.74
C ASP A 54 6.50 -5.25 -7.25
N ALA A 55 5.54 -4.67 -6.53
CA ALA A 55 4.95 -3.38 -6.88
C ALA A 55 5.98 -2.24 -6.81
N VAL A 56 6.82 -2.20 -5.76
CA VAL A 56 7.89 -1.20 -5.64
C VAL A 56 8.93 -1.36 -6.74
N VAL A 57 9.33 -2.59 -7.06
CA VAL A 57 10.26 -2.88 -8.16
C VAL A 57 9.66 -2.41 -9.49
N HIS A 58 8.38 -2.68 -9.73
CA HIS A 58 7.70 -2.18 -10.92
C HIS A 58 7.75 -0.65 -11.00
N MET A 59 7.37 0.06 -9.92
CA MET A 59 7.43 1.53 -9.87
C MET A 59 8.84 2.06 -10.15
N ALA A 60 9.86 1.44 -9.58
CA ALA A 60 11.26 1.84 -9.75
C ALA A 60 11.85 1.46 -11.12
N SER A 61 11.28 0.47 -11.81
CA SER A 61 11.75 0.01 -13.13
C SER A 61 11.33 0.91 -14.29
N LEU A 62 10.42 1.85 -14.04
CA LEU A 62 9.91 2.77 -15.06
C LEU A 62 10.96 3.82 -15.44
N PRO A 63 11.04 4.21 -16.72
CA PRO A 63 11.86 5.34 -17.15
C PRO A 63 11.32 6.66 -16.54
N LEU A 64 12.16 7.69 -16.41
CA LEU A 64 11.82 8.95 -15.73
C LEU A 64 10.69 9.75 -16.40
N ASP A 65 10.34 9.44 -17.64
CA ASP A 65 9.19 10.01 -18.36
C ASP A 65 7.86 9.30 -18.04
N VAL A 66 7.88 8.23 -17.24
CA VAL A 66 6.70 7.46 -16.80
C VAL A 66 6.68 7.36 -15.28
N ASN A 67 5.54 7.69 -14.66
CA ASN A 67 5.44 7.68 -13.19
C ASN A 67 4.11 7.09 -12.69
N VAL A 68 4.19 6.22 -11.69
CA VAL A 68 3.05 5.78 -10.89
C VAL A 68 2.83 6.77 -9.75
N GLN A 69 1.93 7.73 -9.98
CA GLN A 69 1.65 8.79 -8.99
C GLN A 69 1.05 8.25 -7.69
N THR A 70 0.20 7.23 -7.78
CA THR A 70 -0.41 6.56 -6.63
C THR A 70 -0.77 5.13 -7.01
N ILE A 71 -0.53 4.20 -6.09
CA ILE A 71 -0.99 2.82 -6.19
C ILE A 71 -1.44 2.36 -4.80
N THR A 72 -2.54 1.61 -4.76
CA THR A 72 -2.98 0.91 -3.55
C THR A 72 -2.92 -0.59 -3.81
N ILE A 73 -2.22 -1.31 -2.95
CA ILE A 73 -2.14 -2.78 -2.99
C ILE A 73 -2.54 -3.32 -1.62
N MET A 74 -3.44 -4.30 -1.60
CA MET A 74 -4.01 -4.78 -0.35
C MET A 74 -4.46 -6.24 -0.43
N ALA A 75 -4.53 -6.89 0.74
CA ALA A 75 -5.18 -8.18 0.86
C ALA A 75 -6.65 -8.09 0.41
N THR A 76 -7.04 -8.88 -0.60
CA THR A 76 -8.34 -8.73 -1.29
C THR A 76 -9.56 -8.76 -0.38
N LYS A 77 -9.50 -9.53 0.72
CA LYS A 77 -10.59 -9.70 1.67
C LYS A 77 -10.48 -8.80 2.90
N MET A 78 -9.48 -7.91 2.95
CA MET A 78 -9.39 -6.89 4.00
C MET A 78 -10.57 -5.92 3.87
N PRO A 79 -11.28 -5.62 4.96
CA PRO A 79 -12.39 -4.67 4.94
C PRO A 79 -11.83 -3.25 4.92
N PHE A 80 -11.39 -2.77 3.75
CA PHE A 80 -10.93 -1.38 3.57
C PHE A 80 -11.99 -0.57 2.81
N VAL A 81 -12.33 -1.03 1.61
CA VAL A 81 -13.42 -0.45 0.81
C VAL A 81 -14.74 -0.90 1.42
N GLY A 82 -15.54 0.06 1.92
CA GLY A 82 -16.81 -0.23 2.61
C GLY A 82 -16.72 -0.37 4.12
N ARG A 83 -15.63 0.08 4.78
CA ARG A 83 -15.61 0.27 6.23
C ARG A 83 -16.69 1.30 6.62
N GLY A 84 -17.76 0.80 7.23
CA GLY A 84 -18.90 1.52 7.78
C GLY A 84 -19.61 0.63 8.78
#